data_AF-A0A354FPT2-F1
#
_entry.id   AF-A0A354FPT2-F1
#
_cell.length_a   1.000
_cell.length_b   1.000
_cell.length_c   1.000
_cell.angle_alpha   90.00
_cell.angle_beta   90.00
_cell.angle_gamma   90.00
#
_symmetry.space_group_name_H-M   'P 1'
#
loop_
_entity.id
_entity.type
_entity.pdbx_description
1 polymer ?
#
loop_
_entity_poly.entity_id
_entity_poly.type
_entity_poly.pdbx_seq_one_letter_code
_entity_poly.pdbx_strand_id
1 'polypeptide(L)'
;MRFLFLFFLVAPTGAQTLGGLETFSQQDNGESWAFYNYATEQAFNAPWKFSGNEDPEIYATFTGAAGVSLFADVMSSNGFFVGNYADTGIDTINCDIFIEDTNTFSEVEFFILAGDTFYYSNPYLVEQSGWTSLTNSLSRDQWYSYDEADQQFFEVSLTPANLFDVKEIGLNFYPSSNAAGGRIVAVDN
;
A
#
# COMPACT_ATOMS: atom_id res chain seq x y z
N MET A 1 -5.63 -44.08 -43.32
CA MET A 1 -5.88 -42.82 -42.60
C MET A 1 -5.51 -43.01 -41.14
N ARG A 2 -4.54 -42.25 -40.62
CA ARG A 2 -4.14 -42.29 -39.20
C ARG A 2 -4.44 -40.90 -38.65
N PHE A 3 -5.53 -40.77 -37.90
CA PHE A 3 -5.89 -39.52 -37.21
C PHE A 3 -4.99 -39.39 -35.98
N LEU A 4 -4.11 -38.39 -35.99
CA LEU A 4 -3.32 -37.98 -34.84
C LEU A 4 -4.18 -36.98 -34.04
N PHE A 5 -4.68 -37.40 -32.88
CA PHE A 5 -5.31 -36.49 -31.91
C PHE A 5 -4.18 -35.78 -31.14
N LEU A 6 -3.97 -34.49 -31.41
CA LEU A 6 -3.21 -33.62 -30.51
C LEU A 6 -4.08 -33.28 -29.31
N PHE A 7 -3.70 -33.78 -28.14
CA PHE A 7 -4.18 -33.27 -26.86
C PHE A 7 -3.49 -31.92 -26.59
N PHE A 8 -4.23 -30.82 -26.74
CA PHE A 8 -3.82 -29.54 -26.19
C PHE A 8 -3.90 -29.63 -24.66
N LEU A 9 -2.74 -29.74 -23.99
CA LEU A 9 -2.61 -29.46 -22.57
C LEU A 9 -2.85 -27.96 -22.37
N VAL A 10 -4.10 -27.59 -22.08
CA VAL A 10 -4.40 -26.31 -21.47
C VAL A 10 -3.83 -26.38 -20.05
N ALA A 11 -2.68 -25.76 -19.83
CA ALA A 11 -2.18 -25.57 -18.47
C ALA A 11 -3.26 -24.79 -17.70
N PRO A 12 -3.70 -25.26 -16.52
CA PRO A 12 -4.58 -24.45 -15.69
C PRO A 12 -3.83 -23.16 -15.36
N THR A 13 -4.32 -22.04 -15.88
CA THR A 13 -3.97 -20.72 -15.36
C THR A 13 -4.45 -20.72 -13.91
N GLY A 14 -3.53 -20.92 -12.97
CA GLY A 14 -3.85 -20.86 -11.55
C GLY A 14 -4.52 -19.51 -11.28
N ALA A 15 -5.74 -19.54 -10.73
CA ALA A 15 -6.34 -18.32 -10.20
C ALA A 15 -5.45 -17.82 -9.06
N GLN A 16 -5.11 -16.54 -9.07
CA GLN A 16 -4.37 -15.91 -7.98
C GLN A 16 -5.23 -15.99 -6.71
N THR A 17 -4.68 -16.51 -5.63
CA THR A 17 -5.35 -16.47 -4.32
C THR A 17 -5.36 -15.02 -3.86
N LEU A 18 -6.55 -14.47 -3.61
CA LEU A 18 -6.68 -13.16 -2.98
C LEU A 18 -6.15 -13.27 -1.54
N GLY A 19 -5.05 -12.56 -1.24
CA GLY A 19 -4.42 -12.58 0.09
C GLY A 19 -5.28 -11.87 1.13
N GLY A 20 -5.81 -10.70 0.78
CA GLY A 20 -6.77 -9.91 1.55
C GLY A 20 -7.41 -8.85 0.66
N LEU A 21 -8.57 -8.33 1.07
CA LEU A 21 -9.29 -7.23 0.41
C LEU A 21 -9.98 -6.41 1.50
N GLU A 22 -9.89 -5.08 1.40
CA GLU A 22 -10.58 -4.16 2.30
C GLU A 22 -11.25 -3.02 1.53
N THR A 23 -12.56 -3.19 1.33
CA THR A 23 -13.44 -2.25 0.64
C THR A 23 -13.90 -1.07 1.50
N PHE A 24 -13.51 -1.05 2.78
CA PHE A 24 -13.93 -0.08 3.80
C PHE A 24 -15.45 0.17 3.89
N SER A 25 -16.26 -0.78 3.41
CA SER A 25 -17.73 -0.69 3.37
C SER A 25 -18.39 -0.57 4.75
N GLN A 26 -17.64 -0.85 5.82
CA GLN A 26 -18.06 -0.73 7.21
C GLN A 26 -17.07 0.16 7.98
N GLN A 27 -17.60 1.03 8.84
CA GLN A 27 -16.79 1.92 9.68
C GLN A 27 -15.78 1.15 10.55
N ASP A 28 -16.22 0.05 11.17
CA ASP A 28 -15.36 -0.77 12.04
C ASP A 28 -14.14 -1.33 11.28
N ASN A 29 -14.30 -1.63 9.98
CA ASN A 29 -13.19 -2.07 9.13
C ASN A 29 -12.24 -0.91 8.82
N GLY A 30 -12.77 0.26 8.48
CA GLY A 30 -11.96 1.47 8.26
C GLY A 30 -11.14 1.85 9.49
N GLU A 31 -11.77 1.86 10.67
CA GLU A 31 -11.12 2.20 11.93
C GLU A 31 -10.15 1.11 12.42
N SER A 32 -10.11 -0.06 11.77
CA SER A 32 -9.08 -1.09 11.94
C SER A 32 -7.83 -0.84 11.09
N TRP A 33 -7.72 0.33 10.47
CA TRP A 33 -6.47 0.81 9.89
C TRP A 33 -5.96 2.00 10.67
N ALA A 34 -4.67 2.28 10.56
CA ALA A 34 -4.05 3.38 11.28
C ALA A 34 -3.26 4.27 10.33
N PHE A 35 -3.28 5.57 10.63
CA PHE A 35 -2.37 6.54 10.03
C PHE A 35 -1.34 6.97 11.06
N TYR A 36 -0.09 7.12 10.64
CA TYR A 36 0.96 7.82 11.37
C TYR A 36 1.15 9.22 10.79
N ASN A 37 1.10 10.25 11.64
CA ASN A 37 1.34 11.64 11.24
C ASN A 37 2.74 12.08 11.67
N TYR A 38 3.63 12.35 10.71
CA TYR A 38 5.01 12.75 10.98
C TYR A 38 5.14 14.17 11.57
N ALA A 39 4.12 15.02 11.46
CA ALA A 39 4.14 16.34 12.10
C ALA A 39 3.94 16.25 13.62
N THR A 40 3.15 15.28 14.07
CA THR A 40 2.78 15.11 15.49
C THR A 40 3.44 13.90 16.13
N GLU A 41 4.12 13.06 15.35
CA GLU A 41 4.73 11.81 15.76
C GLU A 41 3.74 10.85 16.44
N GLN A 42 2.49 10.82 15.95
CA GLN A 42 1.40 10.05 16.55
C GLN A 42 0.69 9.19 15.52
N ALA A 43 0.36 7.97 15.94
CA ALA A 43 -0.58 7.11 15.23
C ALA A 43 -2.01 7.37 15.71
N PHE A 44 -2.97 7.25 14.81
CA PHE A 44 -4.40 7.37 15.09
C PHE A 44 -5.20 6.42 14.18
N ASN A 45 -6.34 5.93 14.67
CA ASN A 45 -7.25 5.13 13.85
C ASN A 45 -7.71 5.94 12.65
N ALA A 46 -7.78 5.29 11.50
CA ALA A 46 -8.12 5.95 10.26
C ALA A 46 -9.56 6.49 10.29
N PRO A 47 -9.75 7.82 10.15
CA PRO A 47 -11.06 8.40 9.94
C PRO A 47 -11.78 7.75 8.75
N TRP A 48 -13.07 7.50 8.91
CA TRP A 48 -13.92 6.87 7.90
C TRP A 48 -14.85 7.91 7.28
N LYS A 49 -14.92 7.94 5.94
CA LYS A 49 -15.85 8.72 5.12
C LYS A 49 -15.72 10.25 5.28
N PHE A 50 -14.83 10.88 4.52
CA PHE A 50 -14.49 12.31 4.72
C PHE A 50 -15.54 13.30 4.22
N SER A 51 -16.32 12.98 3.18
CA SER A 51 -17.40 13.88 2.74
C SER A 51 -18.37 13.23 1.77
N GLY A 52 -19.62 13.00 2.19
CA GLY A 52 -20.79 12.82 1.30
C GLY A 52 -20.72 11.78 0.18
N ASN A 53 -19.63 11.02 0.11
CA ASN A 53 -19.30 10.08 -0.93
C ASN A 53 -20.26 8.89 -0.81
N GLU A 54 -20.67 8.33 -1.94
CA GLU A 54 -21.58 7.17 -1.92
C GLU A 54 -20.84 5.97 -1.34
N ASP A 55 -19.62 5.73 -1.83
CA ASP A 55 -18.72 4.68 -1.36
C ASP A 55 -17.83 5.20 -0.22
N PRO A 56 -17.72 4.47 0.89
CA PRO A 56 -16.91 4.90 2.02
C PRO A 56 -15.42 4.58 1.85
N GLU A 57 -14.58 5.49 2.32
CA GLU A 57 -13.13 5.39 2.26
C GLU A 57 -12.48 5.69 3.63
N ILE A 58 -11.21 5.33 3.80
CA ILE A 58 -10.40 5.85 4.91
C ILE A 58 -9.54 7.01 4.45
N TYR A 59 -9.28 7.98 5.32
CA TYR A 59 -8.60 9.20 4.92
C TYR A 59 -7.73 9.82 6.00
N ALA A 60 -6.82 10.69 5.60
CA ALA A 60 -6.03 11.51 6.49
C ALA A 60 -5.92 12.94 5.96
N THR A 61 -5.59 13.86 6.86
CA THR A 61 -5.23 15.24 6.53
C THR A 61 -3.81 15.53 6.96
N PHE A 62 -3.11 16.35 6.20
CA PHE A 62 -1.73 16.74 6.51
C PHE A 62 -1.65 17.96 7.41
N THR A 63 -0.58 17.99 8.19
CA THR A 63 -0.21 19.15 9.02
C THR A 63 1.10 19.73 8.50
N GLY A 64 1.01 20.81 7.71
CA GLY A 64 2.18 21.44 7.09
C GLY A 64 2.82 20.56 6.02
N ALA A 65 4.15 20.46 6.03
CA ALA A 65 4.95 19.74 5.04
C ALA A 65 5.44 18.36 5.51
N ALA A 66 4.93 17.82 6.62
CA ALA A 66 5.27 16.48 7.07
C ALA A 66 4.30 15.46 6.47
N GLY A 67 4.80 14.26 6.11
CA GLY A 67 4.01 13.19 5.51
C GLY A 67 2.96 12.57 6.44
N VAL A 68 2.20 11.63 5.87
CA VAL A 68 1.41 10.64 6.64
C VAL A 68 1.62 9.25 6.06
N SER A 69 1.60 8.24 6.92
CA SER A 69 1.68 6.84 6.50
C SER A 69 0.42 6.10 6.88
N LEU A 70 -0.28 5.53 5.90
CA LEU A 70 -1.31 4.52 6.16
C LEU A 70 -0.61 3.19 6.41
N PHE A 71 -1.05 2.43 7.41
CA PHE A 71 -0.51 1.10 7.66
C PHE A 71 -1.52 0.11 8.25
N ALA A 72 -1.31 -1.15 7.92
CA ALA A 72 -1.95 -2.32 8.50
C ALA A 72 -0.89 -3.24 9.12
N ASP A 73 -1.02 -3.50 10.42
CA ASP A 73 -0.19 -4.43 11.18
C ASP A 73 -1.07 -5.40 11.99
N VAL A 74 -0.46 -6.15 12.91
CA VAL A 74 -1.18 -7.05 13.83
C VAL A 74 -2.17 -6.30 14.74
N MET A 75 -1.87 -5.05 15.10
CA MET A 75 -2.62 -4.25 16.06
C MET A 75 -3.75 -3.46 15.42
N SER A 76 -3.51 -2.82 14.27
CA SER A 76 -4.51 -2.06 13.53
C SER A 76 -5.47 -3.04 12.86
N SER A 77 -4.97 -3.96 12.03
CA SER A 77 -5.80 -4.79 11.13
C SER A 77 -6.17 -6.19 11.67
N ASN A 78 -5.95 -6.44 12.96
CA ASN A 78 -6.01 -7.78 13.57
C ASN A 78 -5.14 -8.83 12.85
N GLY A 79 -4.09 -8.39 12.15
CA GLY A 79 -3.17 -9.26 11.41
C GLY A 79 -3.68 -9.74 10.06
N PHE A 80 -4.76 -9.18 9.51
CA PHE A 80 -5.37 -9.68 8.28
C PHE A 80 -4.51 -9.46 7.02
N PHE A 81 -3.73 -8.38 7.01
CA PHE A 81 -2.88 -7.99 5.87
C PHE A 81 -1.39 -8.28 6.09
N VAL A 82 -1.04 -9.12 7.05
CA VAL A 82 0.37 -9.38 7.40
C VAL A 82 0.60 -10.87 7.64
N GLY A 83 1.86 -11.29 7.67
CA GLY A 83 2.27 -12.68 7.85
C GLY A 83 3.12 -13.22 6.71
N ASN A 84 2.95 -14.50 6.37
CA ASN A 84 3.81 -15.18 5.42
C ASN A 84 3.29 -15.05 3.98
N TYR A 85 3.76 -14.01 3.29
CA TYR A 85 3.41 -13.73 1.90
C TYR A 85 4.02 -14.77 0.93
N ALA A 86 5.21 -15.28 1.27
CA ALA A 86 5.90 -16.29 0.47
C ALA A 86 5.10 -17.61 0.38
N ASP A 87 4.60 -18.12 1.50
CA ASP A 87 3.85 -19.39 1.56
C ASP A 87 2.44 -19.24 0.99
N THR A 88 1.84 -18.04 1.10
CA THR A 88 0.50 -17.75 0.57
C THR A 88 0.51 -17.41 -0.93
N GLY A 89 1.67 -17.11 -1.49
CA GLY A 89 1.83 -16.76 -2.90
C GLY A 89 1.34 -15.34 -3.24
N ILE A 90 1.35 -14.44 -2.26
CA ILE A 90 1.03 -13.02 -2.47
C ILE A 90 2.20 -12.38 -3.23
N ASP A 91 1.90 -11.73 -4.36
CA ASP A 91 2.89 -11.09 -5.24
C ASP A 91 2.44 -9.70 -5.72
N THR A 92 1.26 -9.23 -5.30
CA THR A 92 0.71 -7.97 -5.80
C THR A 92 -0.04 -7.26 -4.70
N ILE A 93 0.20 -5.96 -4.61
CA ILE A 93 -0.54 -5.02 -3.77
C ILE A 93 -1.26 -4.06 -4.71
N ASN A 94 -2.54 -3.81 -4.46
CA ASN A 94 -3.33 -2.83 -5.19
C ASN A 94 -4.24 -2.03 -4.24
N CYS A 95 -4.48 -0.77 -4.60
CA CYS A 95 -5.42 0.11 -3.91
C CYS A 95 -5.82 1.25 -4.84
N ASP A 96 -6.93 1.89 -4.53
CA ASP A 96 -7.29 3.18 -5.08
C ASP A 96 -6.93 4.27 -4.08
N ILE A 97 -6.31 5.34 -4.54
CA ILE A 97 -5.98 6.50 -3.71
C ILE A 97 -6.67 7.74 -4.23
N PHE A 98 -7.08 8.62 -3.33
CA PHE A 98 -7.56 9.96 -3.63
C PHE A 98 -6.52 11.00 -3.23
N ILE A 99 -6.25 11.95 -4.12
CA ILE A 99 -5.46 13.15 -3.80
C ILE A 99 -6.31 14.39 -4.08
N GLU A 100 -6.58 15.20 -3.05
CA GLU A 100 -7.40 16.41 -3.20
C GLU A 100 -6.74 17.45 -4.13
N ASP A 101 -5.43 17.68 -3.97
CA ASP A 101 -4.68 18.71 -4.69
C ASP A 101 -3.26 18.24 -5.03
N THR A 102 -2.98 17.99 -6.31
CA THR A 102 -1.66 17.50 -6.72
C THR A 102 -0.53 18.53 -6.65
N ASN A 103 -0.86 19.83 -6.50
CA ASN A 103 0.15 20.83 -6.17
C ASN A 103 0.64 20.71 -4.73
N THR A 104 -0.22 20.13 -3.87
CA THR A 104 0.07 19.86 -2.47
C THR A 104 0.67 18.46 -2.31
N PHE A 105 0.28 17.47 -3.11
CA PHE A 105 0.78 16.09 -3.04
C PHE A 105 0.98 15.48 -4.40
N SER A 106 2.18 14.97 -4.68
CA SER A 106 2.40 14.30 -5.96
C SER A 106 3.04 12.93 -5.80
N GLU A 107 3.51 12.55 -4.62
CA GLU A 107 4.30 11.33 -4.45
C GLU A 107 3.68 10.43 -3.39
N VAL A 108 3.48 9.17 -3.78
CA VAL A 108 2.97 8.09 -2.91
C VAL A 108 3.82 6.85 -3.15
N GLU A 109 4.21 6.12 -2.12
CA GLU A 109 4.93 4.85 -2.28
C GLU A 109 4.31 3.76 -1.40
N PHE A 110 4.41 2.52 -1.83
CA PHE A 110 4.12 1.38 -0.96
C PHE A 110 5.33 1.12 -0.07
N PHE A 111 5.08 0.63 1.13
CA PHE A 111 6.11 0.06 1.97
C PHE A 111 5.67 -1.25 2.61
N ILE A 112 6.66 -2.06 2.99
CA ILE A 112 6.49 -3.31 3.74
C ILE A 112 7.56 -3.33 4.84
N LEU A 113 7.15 -3.61 6.08
CA LEU A 113 8.06 -4.05 7.13
C LEU A 113 8.04 -5.58 7.16
N ALA A 114 9.18 -6.22 6.88
CA ALA A 114 9.29 -7.66 7.03
C ALA A 114 10.50 -8.02 7.90
N GLY A 115 10.27 -8.88 8.91
CA GLY A 115 11.18 -9.00 10.04
C GLY A 115 11.38 -7.63 10.69
N ASP A 116 12.59 -7.07 10.58
CA ASP A 116 12.94 -5.75 11.11
C ASP A 116 13.44 -4.81 10.00
N THR A 117 13.12 -5.10 8.73
CA THR A 117 13.59 -4.34 7.57
C THR A 117 12.42 -3.74 6.81
N PHE A 118 12.49 -2.42 6.59
CA PHE A 118 11.57 -1.74 5.70
C PHE A 118 12.01 -1.86 4.24
N TYR A 119 11.04 -2.13 3.39
CA TYR A 119 11.16 -2.14 1.95
C TYR A 119 10.19 -1.13 1.37
N TYR A 120 10.66 -0.33 0.41
CA TYR A 120 9.89 0.74 -0.22
C TYR A 120 9.80 0.50 -1.71
N SER A 121 8.65 0.75 -2.32
CA SER A 121 8.53 0.80 -3.77
C SER A 121 9.21 2.05 -4.32
N ASN A 122 9.39 2.12 -5.63
CA ASN A 122 9.61 3.42 -6.26
C ASN A 122 8.38 4.33 -6.02
N PRO A 123 8.55 5.64 -5.74
CA PRO A 123 7.41 6.54 -5.60
C PRO A 123 6.60 6.65 -6.90
N TYR A 124 5.29 6.59 -6.77
CA TYR A 124 4.31 6.89 -7.80
C TYR A 124 4.09 8.40 -7.86
N LEU A 125 4.33 8.98 -9.03
CA LEU A 125 3.99 10.36 -9.29
C LEU A 125 2.52 10.46 -9.72
N VAL A 126 1.69 11.10 -8.92
CA VAL A 126 0.26 11.33 -9.21
C VAL A 126 0.11 12.67 -9.91
N GLU A 127 -0.25 12.63 -11.19
CA GLU A 127 -0.29 13.81 -12.06
C GLU A 127 -1.59 14.63 -11.94
N GLN A 128 -2.68 14.02 -11.45
CA GLN A 128 -4.00 14.64 -11.40
C GLN A 128 -4.67 14.43 -10.04
N SER A 129 -5.33 15.50 -9.54
CA SER A 129 -6.22 15.40 -8.39
C SER A 129 -7.37 14.45 -8.67
N GLY A 130 -7.85 13.77 -7.64
CA GLY A 130 -8.92 12.79 -7.71
C GLY A 130 -8.43 11.38 -7.40
N TRP A 131 -9.24 10.41 -7.80
CA TRP A 131 -8.97 8.98 -7.61
C TRP A 131 -8.02 8.44 -8.68
N THR A 132 -7.06 7.61 -8.27
CA THR A 132 -6.21 6.83 -9.15
C THR A 132 -5.88 5.48 -8.54
N SER A 133 -5.79 4.45 -9.36
CA SER A 133 -5.38 3.10 -8.94
C SER A 133 -3.86 2.98 -8.92
N LEU A 134 -3.34 2.39 -7.85
CA LEU A 134 -1.94 1.99 -7.72
C LEU A 134 -1.85 0.47 -7.70
N THR A 135 -0.79 -0.06 -8.31
CA THR A 135 -0.50 -1.50 -8.26
C THR A 135 1.01 -1.69 -8.26
N ASN A 136 1.49 -2.52 -7.33
CA ASN A 136 2.91 -2.87 -7.22
C ASN A 136 3.07 -4.39 -7.09
N SER A 137 4.05 -4.94 -7.81
CA SER A 137 4.42 -6.36 -7.76
C SER A 137 5.63 -6.58 -6.86
N LEU A 138 5.52 -7.53 -5.94
CA LEU A 138 6.59 -7.86 -5.01
C LEU A 138 7.81 -8.48 -5.70
N SER A 139 7.59 -9.29 -6.75
CA SER A 139 8.66 -9.97 -7.48
C SER A 139 9.12 -9.32 -8.78
N ARG A 140 8.30 -8.43 -9.38
CA ARG A 140 8.58 -7.86 -10.71
C ARG A 140 8.96 -6.39 -10.69
N ASP A 141 8.49 -5.63 -9.70
CA ASP A 141 8.83 -4.22 -9.57
C ASP A 141 10.06 -4.05 -8.68
N GLN A 142 10.73 -2.90 -8.82
CA GLN A 142 11.93 -2.58 -8.06
C GLN A 142 11.56 -2.12 -6.64
N TRP A 143 12.26 -2.67 -5.65
CA TRP A 143 12.16 -2.28 -4.24
C TRP A 143 13.47 -1.71 -3.73
N TYR A 144 13.38 -0.95 -2.65
CA TYR A 144 14.51 -0.27 -2.02
C TYR A 144 14.50 -0.52 -0.51
N SER A 145 15.68 -0.55 0.09
CA SER A 145 15.85 -0.48 1.54
C SER A 145 16.72 0.73 1.86
N TYR A 146 16.44 1.38 2.99
CA TYR A 146 17.24 2.51 3.46
C TYR A 146 18.38 2.00 4.34
N ASP A 147 19.61 2.40 4.03
CA ASP A 147 20.76 2.21 4.90
C ASP A 147 20.94 3.44 5.78
N GLU A 148 20.72 3.29 7.09
CA GLU A 148 20.89 4.39 8.05
C GLU A 148 22.35 4.84 8.20
N ALA A 149 23.31 3.93 8.02
CA ALA A 149 24.74 4.24 8.20
C ALA A 149 25.26 5.10 7.04
N ASP A 150 24.84 4.78 5.82
CA ASP A 150 25.23 5.50 4.61
C ASP A 150 24.22 6.59 4.18
N GLN A 151 23.08 6.69 4.88
CA GLN A 151 21.98 7.63 4.61
C GLN A 151 21.47 7.59 3.16
N GLN A 152 21.35 6.39 2.60
CA GLN A 152 20.98 6.21 1.20
C GLN A 152 20.07 5.01 0.99
N PHE A 153 19.23 5.10 -0.04
CA PHE A 153 18.46 3.96 -0.53
C PHE A 153 19.31 3.11 -1.47
N PHE A 154 19.16 1.80 -1.35
CA PHE A 154 19.76 0.84 -2.28
C PHE A 154 18.70 -0.13 -2.81
N GLU A 155 18.91 -0.56 -4.05
CA GLU A 155 18.04 -1.52 -4.72
C GLU A 155 18.11 -2.90 -4.06
N VAL A 156 16.94 -3.50 -3.85
CA VAL A 156 16.80 -4.85 -3.33
C VAL A 156 15.70 -5.59 -4.08
N SER A 157 15.91 -6.87 -4.32
CA SER A 157 14.85 -7.76 -4.79
C SER A 157 14.19 -8.41 -3.58
N LEU A 158 12.86 -8.33 -3.48
CA LEU A 158 12.14 -9.08 -2.46
C LEU A 158 12.18 -10.56 -2.81
N THR A 159 12.60 -11.38 -1.85
CA THR A 159 12.67 -12.83 -1.99
C THR A 159 11.69 -13.51 -1.04
N PRO A 160 11.36 -14.80 -1.26
CA PRO A 160 10.61 -15.58 -0.27
C PRO A 160 11.22 -15.53 1.14
N ALA A 161 12.55 -15.43 1.25
CA ALA A 161 13.24 -15.33 2.54
C ALA A 161 13.09 -13.97 3.21
N ASN A 162 12.65 -12.93 2.49
CA ASN A 162 12.29 -11.63 3.08
C ASN A 162 10.80 -11.56 3.37
N LEU A 163 9.96 -12.22 2.57
CA LEU A 163 8.50 -12.14 2.62
C LEU A 163 7.81 -13.18 3.51
N PHE A 164 8.56 -13.98 4.27
CA PHE A 164 7.97 -15.01 5.15
C PHE A 164 7.40 -14.45 6.46
N ASP A 165 7.78 -13.22 6.83
CA ASP A 165 7.39 -12.56 8.08
C ASP A 165 7.09 -11.06 7.83
N VAL A 166 6.10 -10.77 7.00
CA VAL A 166 5.58 -9.40 6.84
C VAL A 166 4.87 -9.02 8.14
N LYS A 167 5.26 -7.89 8.73
CA LYS A 167 4.71 -7.37 9.99
C LYS A 167 3.86 -6.13 9.80
N GLU A 168 4.12 -5.36 8.75
CA GLU A 168 3.37 -4.16 8.39
C GLU A 168 3.38 -3.96 6.88
N ILE A 169 2.29 -3.44 6.34
CA ILE A 169 2.15 -3.02 4.95
C ILE A 169 1.42 -1.69 4.92
N GLY A 170 1.80 -0.82 3.99
CA GLY A 170 1.19 0.49 3.94
C GLY A 170 1.56 1.34 2.74
N LEU A 171 1.14 2.60 2.84
CA LEU A 171 1.41 3.66 1.88
C LEU A 171 2.01 4.86 2.62
N ASN A 172 3.10 5.40 2.12
CA ASN A 172 3.58 6.72 2.52
C ASN A 172 3.06 7.75 1.54
N PHE A 173 2.47 8.83 2.06
CA PHE A 173 2.05 9.97 1.28
C PHE A 173 2.95 11.16 1.61
N TYR A 174 3.60 11.71 0.59
CA TYR A 174 4.54 12.81 0.76
C TYR A 174 3.97 14.13 0.22
N PRO A 175 3.83 15.16 1.08
CA PRO A 175 3.50 16.50 0.63
C PRO A 175 4.64 17.12 -0.16
N SER A 176 4.29 17.97 -1.11
CA SER A 176 5.22 18.91 -1.70
C SER A 176 5.74 19.88 -0.63
N SER A 177 6.93 20.42 -0.81
CA SER A 177 7.59 21.31 0.17
C SER A 177 6.79 22.59 0.51
N ASN A 178 5.78 22.93 -0.28
CA ASN A 178 4.90 24.09 -0.09
C ASN A 178 3.45 23.69 0.26
N ALA A 179 3.23 22.44 0.70
CA ALA A 179 1.89 21.92 0.97
C ALA A 179 1.12 22.78 1.98
N ALA A 180 -0.11 23.14 1.61
CA ALA A 180 -1.06 23.71 2.54
C ALA A 180 -1.62 22.61 3.46
N GLY A 181 -1.62 22.84 4.77
CA GLY A 181 -2.24 21.91 5.73
C GLY A 181 -3.75 21.77 5.52
N GLY A 182 -4.30 20.65 5.98
CA GLY A 182 -5.74 20.36 5.94
C GLY A 182 -6.25 19.76 4.63
N ARG A 183 -5.37 19.51 3.66
CA ARG A 183 -5.73 18.78 2.44
C ARG A 183 -5.78 17.28 2.67
N ILE A 184 -6.66 16.61 1.92
CA ILE A 184 -7.04 15.21 2.12
C ILE A 184 -6.28 14.29 1.17
N VAL A 185 -5.85 13.15 1.72
CA VAL A 185 -5.61 11.91 0.97
C VAL A 185 -6.56 10.83 1.49
N ALA A 186 -7.03 9.97 0.61
CA ALA A 186 -7.86 8.83 1.00
C ALA A 186 -7.43 7.55 0.28
N VAL A 187 -7.86 6.42 0.82
CA VAL A 187 -7.59 5.08 0.29
C VAL A 187 -8.88 4.27 0.29
N ASP A 188 -9.08 3.52 -0.79
CA ASP A 188 -10.17 2.58 -0.99
C ASP A 188 -9.69 1.30 -1.71
N ASN A 189 -10.49 0.22 -1.69
CA ASN A 189 -10.55 -0.92 -2.64
C ASN A 189 -11.39 -2.11 -2.14
#